data_AF-A0A519SVY6-F1
#
_entry.id   AF-A0A519SVY6-F1
#
_cell.length_a   1.000
_cell.length_b   1.000
_cell.length_c   1.000
_cell.angle_alpha   90.00
_cell.angle_beta   90.00
_cell.angle_gamma   90.00
#
_symmetry.space_group_name_H-M   'P 1'
#
loop_
_entity.id
_entity.type
_entity.pdbx_description
1 polymer ?
#
loop_
_entity_poly.entity_id
_entity_poly.type
_entity_poly.pdbx_seq_one_letter_code
_entity_poly.pdbx_strand_id
1 'polypeptide(L)'
;MNKNDQLLAGIIEGDFISIARGLTLVENELPDGLSLLDSLETSRYVPIIGITGPPGAGKSTLVNSLVDKFVSEGKKIAVIAVDPTSPFNLGSLLGDRIRMSSQFNNPN
;
A
#
# COMPACT_ATOMS: atom_id res chain seq x y z
N MET A 1 -6.31 5.70 26.61
CA MET A 1 -6.42 5.02 25.30
C MET A 1 -5.46 3.85 25.30
N ASN A 2 -5.95 2.67 24.94
CA ASN A 2 -5.05 1.53 24.76
C ASN A 2 -4.17 1.77 23.51
N LYS A 3 -3.09 1.00 23.36
CA LYS A 3 -2.14 1.15 22.25
C LYS A 3 -2.79 0.96 20.87
N ASN A 4 -3.83 0.12 20.80
CA ASN A 4 -4.55 -0.19 19.56
C ASN A 4 -5.51 0.95 19.18
N ASP A 5 -6.13 1.64 20.13
CA ASP A 5 -6.97 2.83 19.88
C ASP A 5 -6.14 3.96 19.26
N GLN A 6 -4.91 4.16 19.76
CA GLN A 6 -3.98 5.16 19.21
C GLN A 6 -3.54 4.79 17.79
N LEU A 7 -3.26 3.50 17.56
CA LEU A 7 -2.89 3.01 16.23
C LEU A 7 -4.06 3.16 15.24
N LEU A 8 -5.26 2.81 15.65
CA LEU A 8 -6.49 2.96 14.86
C LEU A 8 -6.76 4.42 14.52
N ALA A 9 -6.67 5.33 15.49
CA ALA A 9 -6.83 6.76 15.26
C ALA A 9 -5.82 7.28 14.23
N GLY A 10 -4.54 6.90 14.36
CA GLY A 10 -3.51 7.28 13.41
C GLY A 10 -3.77 6.76 12.00
N ILE A 11 -4.27 5.52 11.86
CA ILE A 11 -4.65 4.95 10.56
C ILE A 11 -5.79 5.76 9.92
N ILE A 12 -6.82 6.12 10.68
CA ILE A 12 -7.97 6.90 10.20
C ILE A 12 -7.54 8.31 9.76
N GLU A 13 -6.58 8.91 10.47
CA GLU A 13 -6.02 10.23 10.14
C GLU A 13 -5.05 10.18 8.94
N GLY A 14 -4.66 8.99 8.49
CA GLY A 14 -3.72 8.81 7.39
C GLY A 14 -2.25 8.96 7.79
N ASP A 15 -1.92 8.76 9.07
CA ASP A 15 -0.53 8.77 9.54
C ASP A 15 0.25 7.59 8.95
N PHE A 16 1.28 7.91 8.18
CA PHE A 16 2.08 6.93 7.43
C PHE A 16 2.70 5.86 8.34
N ILE A 17 3.17 6.25 9.53
CA ILE A 17 3.82 5.33 10.48
C ILE A 17 2.79 4.36 11.06
N SER A 18 1.61 4.87 11.41
CA SER A 18 0.50 4.07 11.93
C SER A 18 -0.01 3.07 10.89
N ILE A 19 -0.16 3.49 9.63
CA ILE A 19 -0.51 2.60 8.52
C ILE A 19 0.55 1.50 8.34
N ALA A 20 1.84 1.86 8.28
CA ALA A 20 2.91 0.88 8.11
C ALA A 20 2.95 -0.15 9.26
N ARG A 21 2.72 0.29 10.49
CA ARG A 21 2.60 -0.60 11.66
C ARG A 21 1.38 -1.51 11.58
N GLY A 22 0.23 -0.97 11.17
CA GLY A 22 -1.00 -1.74 10.97
C GLY A 22 -0.82 -2.84 9.92
N LEU A 23 -0.23 -2.49 8.76
CA LEU A 23 0.13 -3.47 7.72
C LEU A 23 1.05 -4.56 8.28
N THR A 24 2.08 -4.19 9.03
CA THR A 24 3.01 -5.15 9.65
C THR A 24 2.28 -6.14 10.57
N LEU A 25 1.33 -5.67 11.39
CA LEU A 25 0.56 -6.53 12.29
C LEU A 25 -0.29 -7.54 11.52
N VAL A 26 -0.95 -7.08 10.45
CA VAL A 26 -1.84 -7.90 9.62
C VAL A 26 -1.06 -8.90 8.78
N GLU A 27 -0.03 -8.46 8.05
CA GLU A 27 0.75 -9.31 7.13
C GLU A 27 1.49 -10.44 7.84
N ASN A 28 1.91 -10.22 9.09
CA ASN A 28 2.65 -11.21 9.88
C ASN A 28 1.76 -11.98 10.87
N GLU A 29 0.44 -11.85 10.76
CA GLU A 29 -0.54 -12.52 11.64
C GLU A 29 -0.23 -12.32 13.14
N LEU A 30 0.27 -11.14 13.50
CA LEU A 30 0.65 -10.83 14.88
C LEU A 30 -0.58 -10.68 15.77
N PRO A 31 -0.42 -10.83 17.10
CA PRO A 31 -1.49 -10.51 18.05
C PRO A 31 -2.06 -9.11 17.77
N ASP A 32 -3.37 -8.99 17.94
CA ASP A 32 -4.17 -7.79 17.69
C ASP A 32 -4.38 -7.38 16.22
N GLY A 33 -3.71 -8.02 15.24
CA GLY A 33 -3.87 -7.71 13.82
C GLY A 33 -5.30 -7.90 13.30
N LEU A 34 -5.95 -9.02 13.65
CA LEU A 34 -7.34 -9.29 13.28
C LEU A 34 -8.32 -8.32 13.97
N SER A 35 -8.14 -8.07 15.27
CA SER A 35 -9.01 -7.12 15.99
C SER A 35 -8.87 -5.69 15.47
N LEU A 36 -7.68 -5.31 14.99
CA LEU A 36 -7.47 -4.02 14.34
C LEU A 36 -8.26 -3.93 13.03
N LEU A 37 -8.23 -4.99 12.20
CA LEU A 37 -9.01 -5.06 10.96
C LEU A 37 -10.52 -4.97 11.23
N ASP A 38 -11.02 -5.73 12.21
CA ASP A 38 -12.44 -5.72 12.59
C ASP A 38 -12.91 -4.34 13.09
N SER A 39 -11.98 -3.53 13.59
CA SER A 39 -12.27 -2.18 14.09
C SER A 39 -12.23 -1.10 13.00
N LEU A 40 -11.81 -1.42 11.76
CA LEU A 40 -11.74 -0.46 10.66
C LEU A 40 -13.11 -0.32 9.98
N GLU A 41 -13.64 0.90 9.98
CA GLU A 41 -14.84 1.22 9.20
C GLU A 41 -14.47 1.54 7.74
N THR A 42 -14.94 0.70 6.80
CA THR A 42 -14.76 0.92 5.36
C THR A 42 -15.98 1.60 4.73
N SER A 43 -16.37 2.76 5.27
CA SER A 43 -17.56 3.49 4.80
C SER A 43 -17.32 4.29 3.50
N ARG A 44 -16.06 4.44 3.09
CA ARG A 44 -15.68 5.21 1.91
C ARG A 44 -15.46 4.32 0.70
N TYR A 45 -16.21 4.58 -0.37
CA TYR A 45 -15.93 3.98 -1.68
C TYR A 45 -14.59 4.50 -2.23
N VAL A 46 -13.69 3.56 -2.55
CA VAL A 46 -12.40 3.84 -3.20
C VAL A 46 -12.30 2.92 -4.43
N PRO A 47 -12.12 3.46 -5.65
CA PRO A 47 -11.93 2.63 -6.84
C PRO A 47 -10.68 1.76 -6.74
N ILE A 48 -10.81 0.46 -7.02
CA ILE A 48 -9.71 -0.50 -7.07
C ILE A 48 -9.49 -0.94 -8.51
N ILE A 49 -8.26 -0.79 -9.01
CA ILE A 49 -7.88 -1.14 -10.38
C ILE A 49 -6.83 -2.24 -10.33
N GLY A 50 -7.15 -3.41 -10.88
CA GLY A 50 -6.20 -4.52 -11.05
C GLY A 50 -5.43 -4.40 -12.36
N ILE A 51 -4.11 -4.49 -12.29
CA ILE A 51 -3.22 -4.48 -13.47
C ILE A 51 -2.44 -5.79 -13.50
N THR A 52 -2.54 -6.54 -14.61
CA THR A 52 -1.88 -7.82 -14.80
C THR A 52 -1.26 -7.93 -16.20
N GLY A 53 -0.44 -8.95 -16.43
CA GLY A 53 0.24 -9.19 -17.70
C GLY A 53 1.58 -9.92 -17.52
N PRO A 54 2.16 -10.46 -18.61
CA PRO A 54 3.39 -11.24 -18.53
C PRO A 54 4.60 -10.39 -18.07
N PRO A 55 5.70 -11.02 -17.62
CA PRO A 55 6.96 -10.33 -17.39
C PRO A 55 7.39 -9.53 -18.64
N GLY A 56 7.90 -8.31 -18.45
CA GLY A 56 8.32 -7.45 -19.57
C GLY A 56 7.20 -6.71 -20.32
N ALA A 57 5.92 -6.94 -20.01
CA ALA A 57 4.78 -6.26 -20.67
C ALA A 57 4.67 -4.74 -20.40
N GLY A 58 5.61 -4.14 -19.65
CA GLY A 58 5.56 -2.72 -19.31
C GLY A 58 4.60 -2.34 -18.18
N LYS A 59 4.13 -3.30 -17.37
CA LYS A 59 3.21 -3.05 -16.24
C LYS A 59 3.69 -1.95 -15.30
N SER A 60 4.92 -2.03 -14.80
CA SER A 60 5.45 -1.02 -13.87
C SER A 60 5.56 0.36 -14.53
N THR A 61 5.85 0.43 -15.83
CA THR A 61 5.86 1.70 -16.59
C THR A 61 4.45 2.30 -16.66
N LEU A 62 3.44 1.49 -16.99
CA LEU A 62 2.04 1.92 -17.02
C LEU A 62 1.56 2.39 -15.64
N VAL A 63 1.84 1.61 -14.59
CA VAL A 63 1.50 1.95 -13.21
C VAL A 63 2.13 3.30 -12.83
N ASN A 64 3.42 3.50 -13.12
CA ASN A 64 4.09 4.77 -12.81
C ASN A 64 3.43 5.96 -13.51
N SER A 65 3.15 5.86 -14.81
CA SER A 65 2.46 6.94 -15.54
C SER A 65 1.04 7.21 -15.04
N LEU A 66 0.31 6.19 -14.60
CA LEU A 66 -1.02 6.35 -13.99
C LEU A 66 -0.94 7.06 -12.64
N VAL A 67 0.02 6.67 -11.80
CA VAL A 67 0.26 7.34 -10.51
C VAL A 67 0.63 8.80 -10.73
N ASP A 68 1.62 9.09 -11.59
CA ASP A 68 2.02 10.45 -11.93
C ASP A 68 0.83 11.30 -12.35
N LYS A 69 -0.03 10.75 -13.23
CA LYS A 69 -1.24 11.42 -13.70
C LYS A 69 -2.24 11.68 -12.58
N PHE A 70 -2.56 10.70 -11.75
CA PHE A 70 -3.56 10.87 -10.69
C PHE A 70 -3.08 11.78 -9.56
N VAL A 71 -1.80 11.69 -9.21
CA VAL A 71 -1.15 12.61 -8.27
C VAL A 71 -1.21 14.04 -8.81
N SER A 72 -0.93 14.25 -10.11
CA SER A 72 -1.04 15.57 -10.75
C SER A 72 -2.46 16.15 -10.71
N GLU A 73 -3.47 15.29 -10.56
CA GLU A 73 -4.88 15.66 -10.39
C GLU A 73 -5.28 15.86 -8.91
N GLY A 74 -4.32 15.78 -7.99
CA GLY A 74 -4.54 15.95 -6.55
C GLY A 74 -5.20 14.74 -5.87
N LYS A 75 -5.18 13.56 -6.50
CA LYS A 75 -5.71 12.32 -5.90
C LYS A 75 -4.68 11.69 -4.97
N LYS A 76 -5.17 11.04 -3.91
CA LYS A 76 -4.36 10.15 -3.07
C LYS A 76 -4.42 8.73 -3.62
N ILE A 77 -3.26 8.11 -3.85
CA ILE A 77 -3.14 6.81 -4.50
C ILE A 77 -2.31 5.85 -3.63
N ALA A 78 -2.79 4.61 -3.52
CA ALA A 78 -2.02 3.51 -2.96
C ALA A 78 -1.73 2.49 -4.06
N VAL A 79 -0.52 1.92 -4.05
CA VAL A 79 -0.11 0.85 -4.97
C VAL A 79 0.28 -0.37 -4.15
N ILE A 80 -0.41 -1.48 -4.40
CA ILE A 80 -0.17 -2.77 -3.74
C ILE A 80 0.34 -3.74 -4.80
N ALA A 81 1.56 -4.22 -4.62
CA ALA A 81 2.16 -5.23 -5.48
C ALA A 81 1.86 -6.63 -4.92
N VAL A 82 1.39 -7.53 -5.78
CA VAL A 82 1.14 -8.94 -5.43
C VAL A 82 2.09 -9.81 -6.26
N ASP A 83 3.06 -10.44 -5.61
CA ASP A 83 4.03 -11.34 -6.25
C ASP A 83 3.96 -12.75 -5.65
N PRO A 84 3.39 -13.74 -6.38
CA PRO A 84 3.29 -15.11 -5.89
C PRO A 84 4.65 -15.83 -5.80
N THR A 85 5.74 -15.27 -6.35
CA THR A 85 7.08 -15.90 -6.36
C THR A 85 7.98 -15.49 -5.17
N SER A 86 7.40 -14.81 -4.18
CA SER A 86 8.07 -14.13 -3.07
C SER A 86 8.96 -14.95 -2.11
N PRO A 87 8.96 -16.29 -1.98
CA PRO A 87 9.87 -16.91 -1.01
C PRO A 87 11.34 -16.94 -1.49
N PHE A 88 11.62 -16.82 -2.80
CA PHE A 88 12.94 -17.15 -3.35
C PHE A 88 13.69 -15.98 -4.01
N ASN A 89 12.98 -14.97 -4.51
CA ASN A 89 13.59 -13.85 -5.23
C ASN A 89 13.42 -12.56 -4.44
N LEU A 90 14.36 -12.25 -3.54
CA LEU A 90 14.48 -10.98 -2.79
C LEU A 90 14.57 -9.70 -3.70
N GLY A 91 14.32 -9.81 -5.01
CA GLY A 91 14.66 -8.82 -6.04
C GLY A 91 13.50 -8.09 -6.72
N SER A 92 12.24 -8.55 -6.65
CA SER A 92 11.14 -7.88 -7.39
C SER A 92 10.66 -6.59 -6.70
N LEU A 93 10.48 -6.63 -5.37
CA LEU A 93 10.08 -5.48 -4.53
C LEU A 93 11.06 -4.30 -4.60
N LEU A 94 12.37 -4.57 -4.59
CA LEU A 94 13.41 -3.54 -4.74
C LEU A 94 13.42 -2.94 -6.16
N GLY A 95 13.19 -3.78 -7.18
CA GLY A 95 13.11 -3.35 -8.58
C GLY A 95 11.94 -2.40 -8.84
N ASP A 96 10.76 -2.69 -8.31
CA ASP A 96 9.60 -1.80 -8.43
C ASP A 96 9.76 -0.53 -7.58
N ARG A 97 10.38 -0.62 -6.39
CA ARG A 97 10.71 0.57 -5.57
C ARG A 97 11.66 1.54 -6.29
N ILE A 98 12.71 1.04 -6.96
CA ILE A 98 13.64 1.89 -7.73
C ILE A 98 12.92 2.56 -8.90
N ARG A 99 12.01 1.83 -9.57
CA ARG A 99 11.26 2.32 -10.73
C ARG A 99 10.21 3.39 -10.37
N MET A 100 9.76 3.45 -9.12
CA MET A 100 8.78 4.42 -8.62
C MET A 100 9.37 5.43 -7.61
N SER A 101 10.68 5.66 -7.67
CA SER A 101 11.42 6.49 -6.71
C SER A 101 10.90 7.93 -6.58
N SER A 102 10.34 8.51 -7.65
CA SER A 102 9.75 9.86 -7.64
C SER A 102 8.50 9.99 -6.76
N GLN A 103 7.78 8.88 -6.54
CA GLN A 103 6.52 8.87 -5.79
C GLN A 103 6.69 8.47 -4.33
N PHE A 104 7.86 7.95 -3.95
CA PHE A 104 8.05 7.35 -2.62
C PHE A 104 7.88 8.33 -1.46
N ASN A 105 8.25 9.60 -1.66
CA ASN A 105 8.10 10.66 -0.65
C ASN A 105 6.93 11.61 -0.97
N ASN A 106 6.08 11.24 -1.92
CA ASN A 106 4.88 12.01 -2.21
C ASN A 106 3.83 11.72 -1.12
N PRO A 107 3.28 12.74 -0.44
CA PRO A 107 2.24 12.53 0.57
C PRO A 107 0.89 12.09 0.00
N ASN A 108 0.73 12.07 -1.33
CA ASN A 108 -0.48 11.67 -2.05
C ASN A 108 -0.18 10.57 -3.07
#